data_AF-A0A2M6U6B7-F1
#
_entry.id   AF-A0A2M6U6B7-F1
#
_cell.length_a   1.000
_cell.length_b   1.000
_cell.length_c   1.000
_cell.angle_alpha   90.00
_cell.angle_beta   90.00
_cell.angle_gamma   90.00
#
_symmetry.space_group_name_H-M   'P 1'
#
loop_
_entity.id
_entity.type
_entity.pdbx_description
1 polymer ?
#
loop_
_entity_poly.entity_id
_entity_poly.type
_entity_poly.pdbx_seq_one_letter_code
_entity_poly.pdbx_strand_id
1 'polypeptide(L)'
;MAGGGHPDWTDQELDRIVADYFSMLGEEISGTTYNKAAHNRALRDDLDRSKSSVEFKHRNISAVLVKLGLPSIRGYFPAENYQATIVAAIDRYLSQNPTALHPEKVVDGWAERQGLFVGAPPPRLPVSPHNANIERLIRKFNPVERDFRNRKLGRDGEELVFHHERQRLTQLERPDLAKKIRWISEELGDGAGYDILSFDAQGRERLLEVKTTVGADVTPFYITRNELSLASERPEAFRLCRVFDFSAHPRMFELTPPLENLVHLSPLNYEASFS
;
A
#
# COMPACT_ATOMS: atom_id res chain seq x y z
N MET A 1 20.56 36.40 27.58
CA MET A 1 20.23 35.08 27.03
C MET A 1 18.81 35.12 26.48
N ALA A 2 18.65 35.40 25.19
CA ALA A 2 17.36 35.32 24.53
C ALA A 2 17.21 33.89 24.01
N GLY A 3 16.27 33.13 24.58
CA GLY A 3 15.87 31.84 24.05
C GLY A 3 15.19 32.05 22.70
N GLY A 4 15.96 31.94 21.62
CA GLY A 4 15.45 31.99 20.26
C GLY A 4 14.59 30.76 19.98
N GLY A 5 13.30 30.85 20.28
CA GLY A 5 12.33 29.94 19.69
C GLY A 5 12.36 30.13 18.18
N HIS A 6 12.65 29.07 17.43
CA HIS A 6 12.45 29.11 15.99
C HIS A 6 10.99 29.50 15.70
N PRO A 7 10.71 30.39 14.74
CA PRO A 7 9.35 30.77 14.40
C PRO A 7 8.53 29.53 14.02
N ASP A 8 7.23 29.51 14.29
CA ASP A 8 6.37 28.42 13.83
C ASP A 8 6.43 28.29 12.30
N TRP A 9 6.23 27.07 11.80
CA TRP A 9 6.19 26.80 10.37
C TRP A 9 4.97 27.49 9.74
N THR A 10 5.20 28.33 8.73
CA THR A 10 4.11 28.98 7.98
C THR A 10 3.53 28.01 6.94
N ASP A 11 2.31 28.30 6.49
CA ASP A 11 1.67 27.51 5.43
C ASP A 11 2.49 27.48 4.14
N GLN A 12 3.09 28.60 3.75
CA GLN A 12 3.91 28.70 2.54
C GLN A 12 5.18 27.83 2.62
N GLU A 13 5.84 27.82 3.78
CA GLU A 13 7.03 26.98 4.00
C GLU A 13 6.66 25.49 3.94
N LEU A 14 5.53 25.11 4.56
CA LEU A 14 5.06 23.72 4.58
C LEU A 14 4.61 23.26 3.18
N ASP A 15 3.92 24.10 2.43
CA ASP A 15 3.51 23.80 1.05
C ASP A 15 4.74 23.51 0.17
N ARG A 16 5.82 24.28 0.36
CA ARG A 16 7.07 24.09 -0.39
C ARG A 16 7.78 22.78 -0.03
N ILE A 17 7.82 22.44 1.26
CA ILE A 17 8.40 21.17 1.72
C ILE A 17 7.58 19.97 1.23
N VAL A 18 6.24 20.07 1.27
CA VAL A 18 5.37 19.00 0.76
C VAL A 18 5.57 18.83 -0.74
N ALA A 19 5.63 19.91 -1.51
CA ALA A 19 5.88 19.84 -2.95
C ALA A 19 7.24 19.21 -3.29
N ASP A 20 8.31 19.61 -2.61
CA ASP A 20 9.64 19.02 -2.78
C ASP A 20 9.66 17.52 -2.44
N TYR A 21 8.98 17.14 -1.36
CA TYR A 21 8.83 15.74 -0.98
C TYR A 21 8.14 14.92 -2.09
N PHE A 22 7.04 15.40 -2.65
CA PHE A 22 6.35 14.68 -3.72
C PHE A 22 7.14 14.64 -5.03
N SER A 23 7.95 15.67 -5.32
CA SER A 23 8.91 15.65 -6.44
C SER A 23 9.89 14.49 -6.28
N MET A 24 10.56 14.40 -5.12
CA MET A 24 11.48 13.30 -4.82
C MET A 24 10.79 11.93 -4.83
N LEU A 25 9.54 11.85 -4.34
CA LEU A 25 8.78 10.60 -4.37
C LEU A 25 8.48 10.15 -5.80
N GLY A 26 8.15 11.09 -6.70
CA GLY A 26 7.99 10.81 -8.13
C GLY A 26 9.28 10.29 -8.77
N GLU A 27 10.44 10.87 -8.42
CA GLU A 27 11.75 10.37 -8.85
C GLU A 27 12.00 8.95 -8.33
N GLU A 28 11.72 8.67 -7.04
CA GLU A 28 11.91 7.34 -6.45
C GLU A 28 11.00 6.27 -7.09
N ILE A 29 9.73 6.58 -7.31
CA ILE A 29 8.78 5.70 -8.00
C ILE A 29 9.22 5.48 -9.45
N SER A 30 9.69 6.55 -10.12
CA SER A 30 10.16 6.47 -11.50
C SER A 30 11.44 5.63 -11.66
N GLY A 31 12.20 5.42 -10.58
CA GLY A 31 13.53 4.82 -10.63
C GLY A 31 14.62 5.82 -11.03
N THR A 32 14.27 7.11 -11.09
CA THR A 32 15.21 8.20 -11.37
C THR A 32 16.10 8.41 -10.16
N THR A 33 17.41 8.55 -10.38
CA THR A 33 18.35 8.83 -9.30
C THR A 33 18.16 10.26 -8.81
N TYR A 34 17.99 10.44 -7.50
CA TYR A 34 17.84 11.75 -6.87
C TYR A 34 18.69 11.86 -5.60
N ASN A 35 18.93 13.10 -5.13
CA ASN A 35 19.79 13.36 -3.97
C ASN A 35 19.06 14.17 -2.90
N LYS A 36 18.61 13.50 -1.84
CA LYS A 36 17.93 14.11 -0.68
C LYS A 36 18.68 15.27 -0.05
N ALA A 37 20.01 15.20 0.02
CA ALA A 37 20.81 16.27 0.58
C ALA A 37 20.85 17.50 -0.35
N ALA A 38 20.73 17.32 -1.66
CA ALA A 38 20.61 18.42 -2.62
C ALA A 38 19.23 19.08 -2.53
N HIS A 39 18.15 18.31 -2.50
CA HIS A 39 16.79 18.81 -2.28
C HIS A 39 16.67 19.62 -0.98
N ASN A 40 17.20 19.08 0.12
CA ASN A 40 17.23 19.78 1.40
C ASN A 40 18.00 21.12 1.34
N ARG A 41 19.13 21.18 0.63
CA ARG A 41 19.88 22.42 0.43
C ARG A 41 19.06 23.43 -0.37
N ALA A 42 18.50 23.01 -1.51
CA ALA A 42 17.69 23.86 -2.37
C ALA A 42 16.46 24.44 -1.65
N LEU A 43 15.79 23.64 -0.80
CA LEU A 43 14.72 24.13 0.06
C LEU A 43 15.21 25.23 1.01
N ARG A 44 16.40 25.06 1.60
CA ARG A 44 16.95 25.96 2.61
C ARG A 44 17.59 27.22 2.03
N ASP A 45 17.81 27.29 0.73
CA ASP A 45 18.23 28.53 0.07
C ASP A 45 17.18 29.64 0.25
N ASP A 46 15.91 29.25 0.34
CA ASP A 46 14.76 30.17 0.50
C ASP A 46 13.99 29.99 1.82
N LEU A 47 14.39 29.03 2.66
CA LEU A 47 13.78 28.75 3.96
C LEU A 47 14.80 28.98 5.07
N ASP A 48 14.51 29.86 6.03
CA ASP A 48 15.33 30.08 7.22
C ASP A 48 15.15 28.93 8.24
N ARG A 49 15.55 27.72 7.83
CA ARG A 49 15.33 26.46 8.55
C ARG A 49 16.59 25.61 8.57
N SER A 50 16.80 24.90 9.67
CA SER A 50 17.92 23.97 9.80
C SER A 50 17.71 22.71 8.96
N LYS A 51 18.82 22.07 8.54
CA LYS A 51 18.81 20.77 7.83
C LYS A 51 17.89 19.77 8.53
N SER A 52 18.14 19.58 9.82
CA SER A 52 17.46 18.58 10.65
C SER A 52 15.97 18.88 10.78
N SER A 53 15.57 20.16 10.82
CA SER A 53 14.15 20.55 10.88
C SER A 53 13.40 20.17 9.60
N VAL A 54 14.02 20.39 8.43
CA VAL A 54 13.45 19.97 7.14
C VAL A 54 13.37 18.45 7.02
N GLU A 55 14.45 17.72 7.37
CA GLU A 55 14.43 16.24 7.37
C GLU A 55 13.37 15.68 8.32
N PHE A 56 13.19 16.33 9.47
CA PHE A 56 12.15 15.97 10.41
C PHE A 56 10.74 16.19 9.82
N LYS A 57 10.51 17.28 9.07
CA LYS A 57 9.26 17.48 8.33
C LYS A 57 9.04 16.45 7.22
N HIS A 58 10.08 16.02 6.51
CA HIS A 58 9.96 14.90 5.56
C HIS A 58 9.51 13.61 6.25
N ARG A 59 10.05 13.31 7.45
CA ARG A 59 9.60 12.15 8.25
C ARG A 59 8.15 12.29 8.75
N ASN A 60 7.71 13.50 9.07
CA ASN A 60 6.30 13.77 9.38
C ASN A 60 5.41 13.51 8.15
N ILE A 61 5.82 13.95 6.96
CA ILE A 61 5.10 13.66 5.72
C ILE A 61 5.00 12.15 5.50
N SER A 62 6.11 11.40 5.61
CA SER A 62 6.08 9.94 5.53
C SER A 62 5.05 9.31 6.48
N ALA A 63 4.96 9.80 7.72
CA ALA A 63 3.99 9.29 8.69
C ALA A 63 2.54 9.53 8.29
N VAL A 64 2.24 10.69 7.70
CA VAL A 64 0.90 10.98 7.18
C VAL A 64 0.60 10.14 5.94
N LEU A 65 1.54 10.01 4.99
CA LEU A 65 1.34 9.24 3.77
C LEU A 65 1.10 7.75 4.04
N VAL A 66 1.81 7.16 5.01
CA VAL A 66 1.56 5.78 5.45
C VAL A 66 0.11 5.61 5.93
N LYS A 67 -0.43 6.57 6.68
CA LYS A 67 -1.84 6.54 7.13
C LYS A 67 -2.84 6.73 5.98
N LEU A 68 -2.43 7.40 4.90
CA LEU A 68 -3.18 7.52 3.65
C LEU A 68 -2.92 6.37 2.67
N GLY A 69 -2.24 5.30 3.10
CA GLY A 69 -1.92 4.15 2.25
C GLY A 69 -1.11 4.52 1.01
N LEU A 70 -0.32 5.60 1.07
CA LEU A 70 0.54 6.05 -0.03
C LEU A 70 1.99 5.64 0.21
N PRO A 71 2.78 5.47 -0.86
CA PRO A 71 4.21 5.23 -0.73
C PRO A 71 4.90 6.41 -0.05
N SER A 72 5.99 6.11 0.65
CA SER A 72 6.84 7.12 1.29
C SER A 72 8.29 6.90 0.88
N ILE A 73 9.08 7.96 0.96
CA ILE A 73 10.47 7.95 0.53
C ILE A 73 11.30 7.05 1.46
N ARG A 74 11.96 6.03 0.91
CA ARG A 74 12.82 5.11 1.65
C ARG A 74 13.87 5.89 2.45
N GLY A 75 14.06 5.59 3.74
CA GLY A 75 15.04 6.26 4.59
C GLY A 75 14.54 7.55 5.27
N TYR A 76 13.40 8.12 4.86
CA TYR A 76 12.66 9.06 5.70
C TYR A 76 11.65 8.29 6.57
N PHE A 77 12.18 7.64 7.61
CA PHE A 77 11.38 6.84 8.53
C PHE A 77 10.26 7.67 9.19
N PRO A 78 8.99 7.22 9.13
CA PRO A 78 7.85 7.91 9.73
C PRO A 78 8.11 8.43 11.14
N ALA A 79 7.76 9.70 11.38
CA ALA A 79 7.75 10.32 12.70
C ALA A 79 6.34 10.82 13.03
N GLU A 80 5.66 10.17 13.98
CA GLU A 80 4.24 10.42 14.30
C GLU A 80 3.98 11.72 15.10
N ASN A 81 5.04 12.35 15.62
CA ASN A 81 4.93 13.65 16.28
C ASN A 81 4.88 14.79 15.24
N TYR A 82 3.74 14.87 14.54
CA TYR A 82 3.45 15.91 13.57
C TYR A 82 2.33 16.85 14.03
N GLN A 83 2.44 18.11 13.60
CA GLN A 83 1.49 19.18 13.90
C GLN A 83 0.27 19.12 12.96
N ALA A 84 -0.85 19.73 13.34
CA ALA A 84 -2.03 19.83 12.45
C ALA A 84 -1.74 20.60 11.15
N THR A 85 -0.78 21.53 11.19
CA THR A 85 -0.40 22.38 10.04
C THR A 85 0.22 21.59 8.90
N ILE A 86 1.05 20.57 9.17
CA ILE A 86 1.60 19.71 8.09
C ILE A 86 0.50 18.84 7.47
N VAL A 87 -0.48 18.40 8.26
CA VAL A 87 -1.66 17.66 7.74
C VAL A 87 -2.45 18.55 6.78
N ALA A 88 -2.63 19.83 7.12
CA ALA A 88 -3.30 20.80 6.25
C ALA A 88 -2.53 21.09 4.95
N ALA A 89 -1.20 21.18 5.00
CA ALA A 89 -0.37 21.35 3.80
C ALA A 89 -0.45 20.14 2.86
N ILE A 90 -0.44 18.92 3.41
CA ILE A 90 -0.64 17.68 2.63
C ILE A 90 -2.04 17.66 2.00
N ASP A 91 -3.07 18.06 2.74
CA ASP A 91 -4.44 18.17 2.22
C ASP A 91 -4.52 19.14 1.02
N ARG A 92 -3.93 20.34 1.15
CA ARG A 92 -3.85 21.32 0.05
C ARG A 92 -3.16 20.73 -1.16
N TYR A 93 -1.99 20.10 -0.96
CA TYR A 93 -1.21 19.52 -2.05
C TYR A 93 -2.00 18.42 -2.78
N LEU A 94 -2.56 17.44 -2.07
CA LEU A 94 -3.30 16.32 -2.67
C LEU A 94 -4.59 16.79 -3.36
N SER A 95 -5.24 17.83 -2.83
CA SER A 95 -6.42 18.43 -3.47
C SER A 95 -6.08 19.10 -4.81
N GLN A 96 -4.89 19.70 -4.91
CA GLN A 96 -4.41 20.37 -6.12
C GLN A 96 -3.75 19.40 -7.11
N ASN A 97 -3.24 18.26 -6.62
CA ASN A 97 -2.53 17.26 -7.40
C ASN A 97 -3.18 15.87 -7.24
N PRO A 98 -4.40 15.63 -7.76
CA PRO A 98 -5.10 14.35 -7.58
C PRO A 98 -4.33 13.13 -8.11
N THR A 99 -3.45 13.33 -9.09
CA THR A 99 -2.59 12.26 -9.62
C THR A 99 -1.60 11.73 -8.59
N ALA A 100 -1.24 12.50 -7.56
CA ALA A 100 -0.39 12.04 -6.46
C ALA A 100 -1.06 10.96 -5.58
N LEU A 101 -2.38 10.81 -5.68
CA LEU A 101 -3.11 9.71 -5.03
C LEU A 101 -2.93 8.38 -5.78
N HIS A 102 -2.54 8.42 -7.05
CA HIS A 102 -2.43 7.27 -7.95
C HIS A 102 -0.98 7.09 -8.42
N PRO A 103 -0.07 6.71 -7.50
CA PRO A 103 1.36 6.59 -7.77
C PRO A 103 1.74 5.37 -8.61
N GLU A 104 0.84 4.40 -8.78
CA GLU A 104 1.06 3.21 -9.59
C GLU A 104 1.41 3.56 -11.04
N LYS A 105 2.47 2.94 -11.55
CA LYS A 105 2.84 3.07 -12.96
C LYS A 105 1.92 2.20 -13.81
N VAL A 106 1.63 2.67 -15.02
CA VAL A 106 1.25 1.78 -16.11
C VAL A 106 2.49 0.93 -16.45
N VAL A 107 2.54 -0.29 -15.95
CA VAL A 107 3.57 -1.27 -16.33
C VAL A 107 2.98 -2.16 -17.40
N ASP A 108 3.65 -2.25 -18.55
CA ASP A 108 3.36 -3.24 -19.58
C ASP A 108 4.19 -4.51 -19.30
N GLY A 109 3.52 -5.65 -19.14
CA GLY A 109 4.14 -6.99 -19.09
C GLY A 109 4.84 -7.32 -17.76
N TRP A 110 4.14 -8.05 -16.89
CA TRP A 110 4.71 -8.56 -15.62
C TRP A 110 5.49 -9.89 -15.76
N ALA A 111 5.51 -10.46 -16.97
CA ALA A 111 6.07 -11.78 -17.25
C ALA A 111 7.60 -11.93 -17.03
N GLU A 112 8.36 -10.82 -16.94
CA GLU A 112 9.84 -10.85 -16.94
C GLU A 112 10.49 -10.34 -15.63
N ARG A 113 9.73 -10.04 -14.57
CA ARG A 113 10.34 -9.53 -13.33
C ARG A 113 11.07 -10.62 -12.53
N GLN A 114 12.16 -10.22 -11.88
CA GLN A 114 12.85 -10.98 -10.84
C GLN A 114 11.84 -11.42 -9.77
N GLY A 115 12.03 -12.62 -9.21
CA GLY A 115 11.04 -13.30 -8.37
C GLY A 115 10.44 -12.38 -7.28
N LEU A 116 9.11 -12.38 -7.20
CA LEU A 116 8.35 -11.67 -6.17
C LEU A 116 8.86 -12.06 -4.78
N PHE A 117 9.29 -11.07 -4.00
CA PHE A 117 9.72 -11.31 -2.63
C PHE A 117 8.51 -11.67 -1.77
N VAL A 118 8.55 -12.86 -1.17
CA VAL A 118 7.54 -13.35 -0.23
C VAL A 118 8.11 -13.28 1.18
N GLY A 119 7.59 -12.34 1.99
CA GLY A 119 7.97 -12.14 3.38
C GLY A 119 6.99 -12.78 4.37
N ALA A 120 7.31 -12.65 5.66
CA ALA A 120 6.38 -12.98 6.73
C ALA A 120 5.33 -11.86 6.90
N PRO A 121 4.08 -12.18 7.26
CA PRO A 121 3.07 -11.17 7.56
C PRO A 121 3.48 -10.34 8.79
N PRO A 122 3.11 -9.05 8.84
CA PRO A 122 3.31 -8.24 10.04
C PRO A 122 2.47 -8.78 11.20
N PRO A 123 2.90 -8.58 12.46
CA PRO A 123 2.08 -8.93 13.61
C PRO A 123 0.81 -8.07 13.65
N ARG A 124 -0.25 -8.57 14.28
CA ARG A 124 -1.46 -7.80 14.53
C ARG A 124 -1.13 -6.60 15.42
N LEU A 125 -1.20 -5.40 14.85
CA LEU A 125 -0.87 -4.17 15.54
C LEU A 125 -2.01 -3.69 16.46
N PRO A 126 -1.70 -2.95 17.54
CA PRO A 126 -2.71 -2.29 18.35
C PRO A 126 -3.42 -1.22 17.53
N VAL A 127 -4.70 -0.99 17.84
CA VAL A 127 -5.47 0.11 17.23
C VAL A 127 -4.81 1.43 17.64
N SER A 128 -4.44 2.25 16.65
CA SER A 128 -3.83 3.55 16.92
C SER A 128 -4.82 4.50 17.62
N PRO A 129 -4.34 5.38 18.50
CA PRO A 129 -5.19 6.39 19.11
C PRO A 129 -5.79 7.35 18.08
N HIS A 130 -6.98 7.84 18.39
CA HIS A 130 -7.78 8.72 17.54
C HIS A 130 -7.07 10.07 17.32
N ASN A 131 -6.98 10.52 16.07
CA ASN A 131 -6.50 11.85 15.69
C ASN A 131 -7.47 12.43 14.65
N ALA A 132 -8.37 13.28 15.12
CA ALA A 132 -9.47 13.83 14.32
C ALA A 132 -9.02 14.52 13.02
N ASN A 133 -7.86 15.19 13.02
CA ASN A 133 -7.33 15.85 11.83
C ASN A 133 -6.93 14.84 10.76
N ILE A 134 -6.29 13.75 11.18
CA ILE A 134 -5.85 12.67 10.30
C ILE A 134 -7.05 11.85 9.82
N GLU A 135 -8.01 11.55 10.68
CA GLU A 135 -9.22 10.83 10.27
C GLU A 135 -10.04 11.60 9.25
N ARG A 136 -10.14 12.94 9.39
CA ARG A 136 -10.78 13.77 8.36
C ARG A 136 -10.05 13.64 7.03
N LEU A 137 -8.72 13.60 7.05
CA LEU A 137 -7.91 13.43 5.86
C LEU A 137 -8.08 12.03 5.25
N ILE A 138 -8.05 10.98 6.06
CA ILE A 138 -8.30 9.59 5.65
C ILE A 138 -9.71 9.46 5.05
N ARG A 139 -10.73 10.06 5.65
CA ARG A 139 -12.09 10.05 5.08
C ARG A 139 -12.14 10.73 3.72
N LYS A 140 -11.39 11.80 3.52
CA LYS A 140 -11.31 12.53 2.26
C LYS A 140 -10.55 11.75 1.19
N PHE A 141 -9.42 11.15 1.55
CA PHE A 141 -8.54 10.39 0.65
C PHE A 141 -8.49 8.92 1.08
N ASN A 142 -9.66 8.28 1.13
CA ASN A 142 -9.81 6.92 1.66
C ASN A 142 -8.92 5.93 0.88
N PRO A 143 -7.85 5.37 1.50
CA PRO A 143 -6.95 4.47 0.80
C PRO A 143 -7.63 3.19 0.34
N VAL A 144 -8.55 2.68 1.17
CA VAL A 144 -9.21 1.40 0.93
C VAL A 144 -10.13 1.51 -0.28
N GLU A 145 -10.94 2.57 -0.32
CA GLU A 145 -11.81 2.86 -1.45
C GLU A 145 -11.02 3.17 -2.72
N ARG A 146 -9.92 3.93 -2.59
CA ARG A 146 -9.05 4.29 -3.71
C ARG A 146 -8.45 3.07 -4.38
N ASP A 147 -7.81 2.19 -3.61
CA ASP A 147 -7.14 1.00 -4.15
C ASP A 147 -8.18 -0.01 -4.66
N PHE A 148 -9.32 -0.17 -3.98
CA PHE A 148 -10.41 -1.03 -4.44
C PHE A 148 -11.03 -0.61 -5.77
N ARG A 149 -11.24 0.70 -5.99
CA ARG A 149 -11.78 1.21 -7.26
C ARG A 149 -10.77 1.11 -8.41
N ASN A 150 -9.50 0.90 -8.10
CA ASN A 150 -8.44 0.82 -9.08
C ASN A 150 -8.38 -0.58 -9.71
N ARG A 151 -9.26 -0.82 -10.68
CA ARG A 151 -9.33 -2.10 -11.41
C ARG A 151 -7.99 -2.51 -12.04
N LYS A 152 -7.21 -1.53 -12.50
CA LYS A 152 -5.88 -1.82 -13.07
C LYS A 152 -4.92 -2.33 -11.99
N LEU A 153 -4.87 -1.69 -10.83
CA LEU A 153 -4.05 -2.15 -9.71
C LEU A 153 -4.42 -3.56 -9.24
N GLY A 154 -5.72 -3.86 -9.13
CA GLY A 154 -6.22 -5.21 -8.80
C GLY A 154 -5.72 -6.24 -9.81
N ARG A 155 -6.04 -6.02 -11.09
CA ARG A 155 -5.64 -6.90 -12.19
C ARG A 155 -4.13 -7.11 -12.28
N ASP A 156 -3.34 -6.05 -12.20
CA ASP A 156 -1.87 -6.14 -12.30
C ASP A 156 -1.29 -6.94 -11.12
N GLY A 157 -1.91 -6.84 -9.94
CA GLY A 157 -1.53 -7.64 -8.78
C GLY A 157 -1.89 -9.12 -8.91
N GLU A 158 -3.09 -9.42 -9.43
CA GLU A 158 -3.50 -10.79 -9.76
C GLU A 158 -2.57 -11.40 -10.81
N GLU A 159 -2.23 -10.66 -11.87
CA GLU A 159 -1.28 -11.10 -12.90
C GLU A 159 0.10 -11.44 -12.28
N LEU A 160 0.59 -10.57 -11.40
CA LEU A 160 1.85 -10.78 -10.70
C LEU A 160 1.84 -12.07 -9.85
N VAL A 161 0.76 -12.32 -9.11
CA VAL A 161 0.62 -13.53 -8.29
C VAL A 161 0.47 -14.77 -9.18
N PHE A 162 -0.27 -14.69 -10.28
CA PHE A 162 -0.44 -15.78 -11.23
C PHE A 162 0.90 -16.24 -11.82
N HIS A 163 1.71 -15.30 -12.28
CA HIS A 163 3.05 -15.61 -12.79
C HIS A 163 4.00 -16.12 -11.70
N HIS A 164 3.93 -15.54 -10.50
CA HIS A 164 4.70 -16.02 -9.36
C HIS A 164 4.39 -17.49 -9.03
N GLU A 165 3.12 -17.88 -9.01
CA GLU A 165 2.72 -19.25 -8.70
C GLU A 165 3.14 -20.26 -9.78
N ARG A 166 3.11 -19.86 -11.06
CA ARG A 166 3.64 -20.68 -12.15
C ARG A 166 5.15 -20.89 -12.01
N GLN A 167 5.88 -19.83 -11.66
CA GLN A 167 7.32 -19.92 -11.41
C GLN A 167 7.61 -20.81 -10.20
N ARG A 168 6.87 -20.64 -9.09
CA ARG A 168 7.00 -21.44 -7.87
C ARG A 168 6.80 -22.92 -8.15
N LEU A 169 5.74 -23.31 -8.86
CA LEU A 169 5.50 -24.72 -9.20
C LEU A 169 6.55 -25.28 -10.16
N THR A 170 7.06 -24.47 -11.08
CA THR A 170 8.17 -24.87 -11.96
C THR A 170 9.46 -25.12 -11.15
N GLN A 171 9.75 -24.27 -10.17
CA GLN A 171 10.88 -24.44 -9.25
C GLN A 171 10.73 -25.65 -8.32
N LEU A 172 9.50 -26.04 -8.01
CA LEU A 172 9.18 -27.26 -7.27
C LEU A 172 9.13 -28.51 -8.16
N GLU A 173 9.64 -28.43 -9.40
CA GLU A 173 9.64 -29.53 -10.38
C GLU A 173 8.24 -30.08 -10.71
N ARG A 174 7.21 -29.21 -10.62
CA ARG A 174 5.81 -29.50 -10.96
C ARG A 174 5.29 -28.66 -12.14
N PRO A 175 5.94 -28.70 -13.32
CA PRO A 175 5.45 -27.99 -14.49
C PRO A 175 4.09 -28.51 -14.98
N ASP A 176 3.71 -29.74 -14.61
CA ASP A 176 2.40 -30.32 -14.85
C ASP A 176 1.29 -29.58 -14.08
N LEU A 177 1.55 -29.15 -12.85
CA LEU A 177 0.63 -28.34 -12.06
C LEU A 177 0.68 -26.87 -12.46
N ALA A 178 1.87 -26.34 -12.82
CA ALA A 178 2.02 -24.97 -13.29
C ALA A 178 1.14 -24.66 -14.52
N LYS A 179 0.89 -25.66 -15.38
CA LYS A 179 -0.01 -25.57 -16.53
C LYS A 179 -1.50 -25.61 -16.18
N LYS A 180 -1.84 -26.04 -14.96
CA LYS A 180 -3.22 -26.16 -14.47
C LYS A 180 -3.67 -24.96 -13.65
N ILE A 181 -2.76 -24.02 -13.33
CA ILE A 181 -3.13 -22.77 -12.66
C ILE A 181 -4.14 -22.02 -13.53
N ARG A 182 -5.20 -21.49 -12.93
CA ARG A 182 -6.24 -20.72 -13.60
C ARG A 182 -6.45 -19.37 -12.93
N TRP A 183 -6.73 -18.35 -13.73
CA TRP A 183 -7.09 -17.01 -13.26
C TRP A 183 -8.61 -16.92 -13.25
N ILE A 184 -9.20 -17.26 -12.09
CA ILE A 184 -10.63 -17.48 -11.92
C ILE A 184 -11.44 -16.20 -12.02
N SER A 185 -10.98 -15.10 -11.41
CA SER A 185 -11.65 -13.79 -11.52
C SER A 185 -11.74 -13.30 -12.98
N GLU A 186 -10.68 -13.50 -13.77
CA GLU A 186 -10.67 -13.18 -15.20
C GLU A 186 -11.57 -14.10 -16.04
N GLU A 187 -11.60 -15.40 -15.73
CA GLU A 187 -12.33 -16.40 -16.51
C GLU A 187 -13.83 -16.47 -16.19
N LEU A 188 -14.20 -16.31 -14.91
CA LEU A 188 -15.54 -16.58 -14.38
C LEU A 188 -16.15 -15.39 -13.60
N GLY A 189 -15.38 -14.33 -13.34
CA GLY A 189 -15.77 -13.20 -12.50
C GLY A 189 -15.61 -13.46 -11.00
N ASP A 190 -15.94 -12.45 -10.19
CA ASP A 190 -15.62 -12.39 -8.75
C ASP A 190 -16.51 -13.28 -7.85
N GLY A 191 -17.41 -14.07 -8.44
CA GLY A 191 -18.41 -14.86 -7.71
C GLY A 191 -17.84 -16.06 -6.95
N ALA A 192 -16.62 -16.49 -7.26
CA ALA A 192 -16.01 -17.68 -6.66
C ALA A 192 -15.44 -17.44 -5.24
N GLY A 193 -15.17 -16.19 -4.87
CA GLY A 193 -14.57 -15.82 -3.58
C GLY A 193 -13.05 -16.01 -3.49
N TYR A 194 -12.39 -16.19 -4.64
CA TYR A 194 -10.95 -16.23 -4.82
C TYR A 194 -10.58 -15.89 -6.27
N ASP A 195 -9.37 -15.38 -6.50
CA ASP A 195 -8.92 -14.91 -7.82
C ASP A 195 -8.15 -15.98 -8.62
N ILE A 196 -7.32 -16.78 -7.95
CA ILE A 196 -6.40 -17.72 -8.62
C ILE A 196 -6.51 -19.11 -8.02
N LEU A 197 -6.74 -20.11 -8.87
CA LEU A 197 -6.58 -21.52 -8.51
C LEU A 197 -5.13 -21.93 -8.75
N SER A 198 -4.44 -22.33 -7.68
CA SER A 198 -3.09 -22.88 -7.71
C SER A 198 -3.02 -24.22 -6.97
N PHE A 199 -1.81 -24.77 -6.82
CA PHE A 199 -1.57 -26.07 -6.21
C PHE A 199 -0.33 -26.05 -5.31
N ASP A 200 -0.29 -26.88 -4.29
CA ASP A 200 0.95 -27.17 -3.56
C ASP A 200 1.80 -28.25 -4.26
N ALA A 201 2.94 -28.61 -3.68
CA ALA A 201 3.84 -29.62 -4.24
C ALA A 201 3.19 -31.03 -4.32
N GLN A 202 2.20 -31.31 -3.48
CA GLN A 202 1.44 -32.56 -3.45
C GLN A 202 0.26 -32.55 -4.43
N GLY A 203 -0.04 -31.41 -5.06
CA GLY A 203 -1.18 -31.24 -5.96
C GLY A 203 -2.50 -30.93 -5.26
N ARG A 204 -2.47 -30.58 -3.96
CA ARG A 204 -3.67 -30.06 -3.28
C ARG A 204 -3.92 -28.63 -3.73
N GLU A 205 -5.19 -28.29 -3.86
CA GLU A 205 -5.62 -26.96 -4.30
C GLU A 205 -5.18 -25.88 -3.32
N ARG A 206 -4.80 -24.74 -3.87
CA ARG A 206 -4.64 -23.47 -3.18
C ARG A 206 -5.58 -22.47 -3.82
N LEU A 207 -6.48 -21.90 -3.03
CA LEU A 207 -7.46 -20.89 -3.48
C LEU A 207 -6.92 -19.53 -3.05
N LEU A 208 -6.39 -18.77 -3.99
CA LEU A 208 -5.67 -17.53 -3.68
C LEU A 208 -6.58 -16.33 -3.93
N GLU A 209 -6.80 -15.54 -2.88
CA GLU A 209 -7.44 -14.23 -2.93
C GLU A 209 -6.35 -13.14 -2.87
N VAL A 210 -6.30 -12.24 -3.85
CA VAL A 210 -5.23 -11.26 -4.03
C VAL A 210 -5.70 -9.86 -3.65
N LYS A 211 -5.02 -9.24 -2.68
CA LYS A 211 -5.30 -7.86 -2.26
C LYS A 211 -4.07 -6.99 -2.48
N THR A 212 -4.18 -6.10 -3.45
CA THR A 212 -3.07 -5.24 -3.91
C THR A 212 -3.23 -3.81 -3.43
N THR A 213 -2.19 -3.23 -2.84
CA THR A 213 -2.16 -1.81 -2.43
C THR A 213 -0.87 -1.13 -2.87
N VAL A 214 -0.94 0.17 -3.13
CA VAL A 214 0.26 0.98 -3.44
C VAL A 214 1.09 1.31 -2.21
N GLY A 215 0.44 1.35 -1.03
CA GLY A 215 1.09 1.56 0.25
C GLY A 215 1.78 0.31 0.81
N ALA A 216 2.33 0.47 2.02
CA ALA A 216 3.09 -0.56 2.73
C ALA A 216 2.25 -1.77 3.18
N ASP A 217 2.92 -2.76 3.76
CA ASP A 217 2.36 -4.02 4.29
C ASP A 217 1.14 -3.87 5.20
N VAL A 218 1.10 -2.81 6.03
CA VAL A 218 0.02 -2.52 6.97
C VAL A 218 -1.14 -1.70 6.38
N THR A 219 -1.11 -1.38 5.09
CA THR A 219 -2.19 -0.62 4.43
C THR A 219 -3.51 -1.39 4.49
N PRO A 220 -4.61 -0.79 4.97
CA PRO A 220 -5.90 -1.48 5.03
C PRO A 220 -6.44 -1.80 3.63
N PHE A 221 -7.23 -2.87 3.51
CA PHE A 221 -7.81 -3.38 2.28
C PHE A 221 -9.22 -3.91 2.54
N TYR A 222 -10.06 -3.96 1.49
CA TYR A 222 -11.37 -4.61 1.60
C TYR A 222 -11.25 -6.12 1.48
N ILE A 223 -12.09 -6.82 2.23
CA ILE A 223 -12.36 -8.24 2.09
C ILE A 223 -13.88 -8.41 2.01
N THR A 224 -14.36 -9.18 1.05
CA THR A 224 -15.80 -9.36 0.84
C THR A 224 -16.37 -10.45 1.74
N ARG A 225 -17.70 -10.46 1.89
CA ARG A 225 -18.41 -11.53 2.61
C ARG A 225 -18.15 -12.91 1.97
N ASN A 226 -18.09 -12.97 0.65
CA ASN A 226 -17.87 -14.21 -0.10
C ASN A 226 -16.47 -14.78 0.18
N GLU A 227 -15.44 -13.93 0.11
CA GLU A 227 -14.06 -14.29 0.45
C GLU A 227 -13.94 -14.79 1.90
N LEU A 228 -14.57 -14.10 2.86
CA LEU A 228 -14.60 -14.54 4.26
C LEU A 228 -15.30 -15.89 4.44
N SER A 229 -16.44 -16.11 3.76
CA SER A 229 -17.16 -17.39 3.80
C SER A 229 -16.27 -18.52 3.29
N LEU A 230 -15.64 -18.33 2.12
CA LEU A 230 -14.77 -19.33 1.52
C LEU A 230 -13.54 -19.61 2.40
N ALA A 231 -12.95 -18.58 3.01
CA ALA A 231 -11.85 -18.72 3.95
C ALA A 231 -12.22 -19.60 5.16
N SER A 232 -13.45 -19.49 5.66
CA SER A 232 -13.97 -20.35 6.74
C SER A 232 -14.34 -21.76 6.27
N GLU A 233 -14.87 -21.90 5.05
CA GLU A 233 -15.28 -23.20 4.49
C GLU A 233 -14.10 -24.07 4.06
N ARG A 234 -13.01 -23.45 3.57
CA ARG A 234 -11.85 -24.12 2.99
C ARG A 234 -10.52 -23.63 3.60
N PRO A 235 -10.34 -23.65 4.94
CA PRO A 235 -9.20 -23.03 5.62
C PRO A 235 -7.84 -23.63 5.20
N GLU A 236 -7.81 -24.92 4.89
CA GLU A 236 -6.59 -25.61 4.47
C GLU A 236 -6.10 -25.17 3.08
N ALA A 237 -7.03 -24.77 2.19
CA ALA A 237 -6.74 -24.41 0.80
C ALA A 237 -6.68 -22.89 0.58
N PHE A 238 -7.49 -22.11 1.30
CA PHE A 238 -7.61 -20.67 1.10
C PHE A 238 -6.36 -19.92 1.59
N ARG A 239 -5.85 -18.99 0.78
CA ARG A 239 -4.75 -18.09 1.13
C ARG A 239 -5.09 -16.68 0.68
N LEU A 240 -4.92 -15.72 1.57
CA LEU A 240 -5.03 -14.31 1.23
C LEU A 240 -3.62 -13.77 0.91
N CYS A 241 -3.36 -13.49 -0.35
CA CYS A 241 -2.12 -12.92 -0.87
C CYS A 241 -2.16 -11.40 -0.77
N ARG A 242 -1.40 -10.82 0.16
CA ARG A 242 -1.26 -9.37 0.28
C ARG A 242 -0.10 -8.88 -0.54
N VAL A 243 -0.39 -8.17 -1.63
CA VAL A 243 0.61 -7.52 -2.48
C VAL A 243 0.67 -6.03 -2.11
N PHE A 244 1.86 -5.53 -1.82
CA PHE A 244 2.05 -4.17 -1.30
C PHE A 244 3.30 -3.50 -1.88
N ASP A 245 3.45 -2.19 -1.64
CA ASP A 245 4.45 -1.31 -2.27
C ASP A 245 4.46 -1.42 -3.81
N PHE A 246 3.27 -1.63 -4.39
CA PHE A 246 3.13 -2.02 -5.78
C PHE A 246 3.76 -1.03 -6.77
N SER A 247 3.70 0.27 -6.46
CA SER A 247 4.20 1.34 -7.32
C SER A 247 5.73 1.39 -7.42
N ALA A 248 6.47 0.84 -6.44
CA ALA A 248 7.92 0.95 -6.39
C ALA A 248 8.59 -0.43 -6.46
N HIS A 249 8.38 -1.27 -5.45
CA HIS A 249 8.99 -2.58 -5.33
C HIS A 249 7.95 -3.55 -4.78
N PRO A 250 7.12 -4.16 -5.65
CA PRO A 250 6.08 -5.08 -5.21
C PRO A 250 6.66 -6.19 -4.31
N ARG A 251 6.01 -6.39 -3.18
CA ARG A 251 6.31 -7.44 -2.20
C ARG A 251 5.01 -8.15 -1.84
N MET A 252 5.13 -9.37 -1.34
CA MET A 252 3.98 -10.17 -0.94
C MET A 252 4.19 -10.85 0.41
N PHE A 253 3.10 -11.09 1.13
CA PHE A 253 3.01 -12.12 2.15
C PHE A 253 1.65 -12.83 2.02
N GLU A 254 1.53 -14.01 2.62
CA GLU A 254 0.28 -14.76 2.66
C GLU A 254 -0.29 -14.80 4.08
N LEU A 255 -1.62 -14.71 4.19
CA LEU A 255 -2.35 -14.97 5.42
C LEU A 255 -3.15 -16.28 5.27
N THR A 256 -3.06 -17.13 6.28
CA THR A 256 -3.83 -18.36 6.40
C THR A 256 -5.01 -18.16 7.35
N PRO A 257 -6.20 -18.68 7.04
CA PRO A 257 -7.31 -18.68 7.99
C PRO A 257 -6.96 -19.38 9.31
N PRO A 258 -7.62 -19.03 10.43
CA PRO A 258 -8.65 -17.98 10.58
C PRO A 258 -8.07 -16.56 10.50
N LEU A 259 -8.64 -15.72 9.63
CA LEU A 259 -8.09 -14.39 9.29
C LEU A 259 -8.23 -13.40 10.45
N GLU A 260 -9.25 -13.53 11.29
CA GLU A 260 -9.53 -12.71 12.46
C GLU A 260 -8.43 -12.73 13.53
N ASN A 261 -7.53 -13.74 13.48
CA ASN A 261 -6.36 -13.79 14.34
C ASN A 261 -5.23 -12.87 13.86
N LEU A 262 -5.22 -12.55 12.56
CA LEU A 262 -4.14 -11.83 11.88
C LEU A 262 -4.52 -10.38 11.59
N VAL A 263 -5.80 -10.10 11.30
CA VAL A 263 -6.29 -8.77 10.93
C VAL A 263 -7.50 -8.35 11.77
N HIS A 264 -7.73 -7.04 11.84
CA HIS A 264 -8.96 -6.49 12.42
C HIS A 264 -10.02 -6.39 11.32
N LEU A 265 -11.13 -7.10 11.47
CA LEU A 265 -12.28 -7.02 10.56
C LEU A 265 -13.28 -6.00 11.09
N SER A 266 -13.70 -5.07 10.24
CA SER A 266 -14.74 -4.08 10.55
C SER A 266 -15.79 -4.07 9.44
N PRO A 267 -17.09 -4.17 9.76
CA PRO A 267 -18.14 -4.07 8.76
C PRO A 267 -18.16 -2.65 8.19
N LEU A 268 -18.19 -2.55 6.87
CA LEU A 268 -18.19 -1.26 6.16
C LEU A 268 -19.54 -0.95 5.53
N ASN A 269 -20.18 -1.99 4.98
CA ASN A 269 -21.52 -1.95 4.43
C ASN A 269 -22.36 -3.06 5.06
N TYR A 270 -23.65 -2.80 5.22
CA TYR A 270 -24.63 -3.78 5.65
C TYR A 270 -25.52 -4.16 4.47
N GLU A 271 -25.72 -5.45 4.27
CA GLU A 271 -26.74 -5.95 3.36
C GLU A 271 -28.08 -5.95 4.09
N ALA A 272 -29.09 -5.31 3.50
CA ALA A 272 -30.47 -5.38 3.97
C ALA A 272 -31.25 -6.32 3.06
N SER A 273 -31.94 -7.30 3.65
CA SER A 273 -32.80 -8.25 2.95
C SER A 273 -34.20 -8.26 3.57
N PHE A 274 -35.22 -8.52 2.75
CA PHE A 274 -36.61 -8.75 3.17
C PHE A 274 -36.96 -10.24 3.28
N SER A 275 -36.02 -11.12 2.93
CA SER A 275 -36.10 -12.58 2.99
C SER A 275 -34.98 -13.16 3.83
#